data_AF-A0A7L5YVY4-F1
#
_entry.id   AF-A0A7L5YVY4-F1
#
_cell.length_a   1.000
_cell.length_b   1.000
_cell.length_c   1.000
_cell.angle_alpha   90.00
_cell.angle_beta   90.00
_cell.angle_gamma   90.00
#
_symmetry.space_group_name_H-M   'P 1'
#
loop_
_entity.id
_entity.type
_entity.pdbx_description
1 polymer ?
#
loop_
_entity_poly.entity_id
_entity_poly.type
_entity_poly.pdbx_seq_one_letter_code
_entity_poly.pdbx_strand_id
1 'polypeptide(L)'
;MKAHIPPAPSNAQILLHSHLGRKPAEIADWLDVATGTVYNTRQRYLDERLPGALYEKPRPGQPVKLDLRQEAAITVLACSDAPPGHALDRATAHRPRCQS
;
A
#
# COMPACT_ATOMS: atom_id res chain seq x y z
N MET A 1 -19.57 -23.38 -12.47
CA MET A 1 -18.65 -22.34 -12.98
C MET A 1 -17.76 -21.95 -11.83
N LYS A 2 -16.48 -22.36 -11.83
CA LYS A 2 -15.59 -22.10 -10.69
C LYS A 2 -15.30 -20.61 -10.60
N ALA A 3 -15.61 -20.00 -9.46
CA ALA A 3 -15.04 -18.71 -9.10
C ALA A 3 -13.51 -18.90 -9.01
N HIS A 4 -12.80 -18.48 -10.06
CA HIS A 4 -11.35 -18.35 -9.98
C HIS A 4 -11.11 -17.11 -9.14
N ILE A 5 -10.82 -17.29 -7.86
CA ILE A 5 -10.28 -16.22 -7.02
C ILE A 5 -8.92 -15.89 -7.65
N PRO A 6 -8.74 -14.69 -8.24
CA PRO A 6 -7.47 -14.33 -8.82
C PRO A 6 -6.46 -14.23 -7.68
N PRO A 7 -5.24 -14.77 -7.85
CA PRO A 7 -4.17 -14.53 -6.88
C PRO A 7 -3.92 -13.03 -6.76
N ALA A 8 -3.39 -12.59 -5.61
CA ALA A 8 -3.03 -11.18 -5.45
C ALA A 8 -2.18 -10.70 -6.65
N PRO A 9 -2.53 -9.55 -7.25
CA PRO A 9 -1.89 -9.10 -8.47
C PRO A 9 -0.40 -8.84 -8.23
N SER A 10 0.45 -9.45 -9.06
CA SER A 10 1.89 -9.25 -9.02
C SER A 10 2.43 -8.88 -10.39
N ASN A 11 3.48 -8.05 -10.42
CA ASN A 11 4.14 -7.66 -11.67
C ASN A 11 4.68 -8.89 -12.44
N ALA A 12 5.10 -9.94 -11.73
CA ALA A 12 5.51 -11.20 -12.32
C ALA A 12 4.42 -11.84 -13.19
N GLN A 13 3.19 -11.91 -12.67
CA GLN A 13 2.06 -12.51 -13.40
C GLN A 13 1.67 -11.66 -14.61
N ILE A 14 1.70 -10.32 -14.48
CA ILE A 14 1.48 -9.41 -15.61
C ILE A 14 2.48 -9.69 -16.74
N LEU A 15 3.77 -9.80 -16.42
CA LEU A 15 4.82 -10.05 -17.42
C LEU A 15 4.71 -11.45 -18.03
N LEU A 16 4.42 -12.47 -17.22
CA LEU A 16 4.19 -13.84 -17.70
C LEU A 16 3.06 -13.90 -18.71
N HIS A 17 1.89 -13.33 -18.38
CA HIS A 17 0.74 -13.33 -19.28
C HIS A 17 0.96 -12.46 -20.52
N SER A 18 1.76 -11.39 -20.39
CA SER A 18 2.18 -10.59 -21.54
C SER A 18 3.10 -11.36 -22.47
N HIS A 19 4.03 -12.17 -21.94
CA HIS A 19 4.87 -13.06 -22.72
C HIS A 19 4.07 -14.16 -23.43
N LEU A 20 3.01 -14.66 -22.80
CA LEU A 20 2.04 -15.58 -23.40
C LEU A 20 1.13 -14.93 -24.45
N GLY A 21 1.32 -13.65 -24.79
CA GLY A 21 0.59 -12.97 -25.86
C GLY A 21 -0.83 -12.50 -25.48
N ARG A 22 -1.19 -12.51 -24.19
CA ARG A 22 -2.53 -12.07 -23.75
C ARG A 22 -2.71 -10.57 -23.91
N LYS A 23 -3.95 -10.16 -24.20
CA LYS A 23 -4.28 -8.74 -24.35
C LYS A 23 -4.25 -8.05 -22.98
N PRO A 24 -3.90 -6.76 -22.91
CA PRO A 24 -3.87 -6.02 -21.65
C PRO A 24 -5.19 -6.05 -20.88
N ALA A 25 -6.33 -5.97 -21.57
CA ALA A 25 -7.67 -6.05 -20.96
C ALA A 25 -7.92 -7.41 -20.30
N GLU A 26 -7.57 -8.51 -20.98
CA GLU A 26 -7.74 -9.86 -20.43
C GLU A 26 -6.86 -10.09 -19.19
N ILE A 27 -5.65 -9.53 -19.18
CA ILE A 27 -4.75 -9.60 -18.02
C ILE A 27 -5.30 -8.77 -16.86
N ALA A 28 -5.82 -7.58 -17.16
CA ALA A 28 -6.42 -6.68 -16.20
C ALA A 28 -7.63 -7.33 -15.51
N ASP A 29 -8.54 -7.91 -16.30
CA ASP A 29 -9.72 -8.63 -15.81
C ASP A 29 -9.34 -9.87 -14.99
N TRP A 30 -8.31 -10.62 -15.43
CA TRP A 30 -7.88 -11.84 -14.74
C TRP A 30 -7.15 -11.57 -13.42
N LEU A 31 -6.49 -10.42 -13.27
CA LEU A 31 -5.75 -10.03 -12.07
C LEU A 31 -6.48 -9.04 -11.17
N ASP A 32 -7.67 -8.60 -11.58
CA ASP A 32 -8.43 -7.52 -10.92
C ASP A 32 -7.57 -6.24 -10.72
N VAL A 33 -6.92 -5.80 -11.80
CA VAL A 33 -6.12 -4.56 -11.83
C VAL A 33 -6.58 -3.63 -12.94
N ALA A 34 -6.32 -2.33 -12.77
CA ALA A 34 -6.53 -1.39 -13.87
C ALA A 34 -5.66 -1.74 -15.08
N THR A 35 -6.19 -1.59 -16.29
CA THR A 35 -5.44 -1.81 -17.54
C THR A 35 -4.20 -0.90 -17.61
N GLY A 36 -4.26 0.29 -17.03
CA GLY A 36 -3.12 1.20 -16.89
C GLY A 36 -1.93 0.58 -16.14
N THR A 37 -2.18 -0.24 -15.12
CA THR A 37 -1.14 -0.97 -14.39
C THR A 37 -0.41 -1.94 -15.32
N VAL A 38 -1.14 -2.67 -16.17
CA VAL A 38 -0.54 -3.59 -17.15
C VAL A 38 0.36 -2.84 -18.13
N TYR A 39 -0.09 -1.70 -18.66
CA TYR A 39 0.72 -0.86 -19.54
C TYR A 39 1.98 -0.33 -18.83
N ASN A 40 1.83 0.20 -17.61
CA ASN A 40 2.94 0.74 -16.84
C ASN A 40 3.99 -0.33 -16.52
N THR A 41 3.57 -1.55 -16.15
CA THR A 41 4.50 -2.66 -15.88
C THR A 41 5.21 -3.13 -17.15
N ARG A 42 4.51 -3.19 -18.30
CA ARG A 42 5.13 -3.49 -19.60
C ARG A 42 6.15 -2.42 -19.99
N GLN A 43 5.79 -1.15 -19.84
CA GLN A 43 6.69 -0.03 -20.13
C GLN A 43 7.92 -0.07 -19.25
N ARG A 44 7.75 -0.27 -17.93
CA ARG A 44 8.87 -0.37 -16.99
C ARG A 44 9.79 -1.56 -17.30
N TYR A 45 9.27 -2.65 -17.87
CA TYR A 45 10.08 -3.78 -18.34
C TYR A 45 10.91 -3.43 -19.59
N LEU A 46 10.37 -2.62 -20.50
CA LEU A 46 11.14 -2.15 -21.65
C LEU A 46 12.26 -1.21 -21.22
N ASP A 47 11.99 -0.32 -20.26
CA ASP A 47 12.91 0.72 -19.81
C ASP A 47 13.99 0.17 -18.85
N GLU A 48 13.60 -0.63 -17.86
CA GLU A 48 14.45 -1.04 -16.73
C GLU A 48 14.72 -2.55 -16.68
N ARG A 49 14.25 -3.29 -17.70
CA ARG A 49 14.31 -4.76 -17.76
C ARG A 49 13.58 -5.43 -16.59
N LEU A 50 13.86 -6.72 -16.41
CA LEU A 50 13.18 -7.56 -15.44
C LEU A 50 13.27 -7.03 -14.00
N PRO A 51 14.43 -6.59 -13.48
CA PRO A 51 14.52 -6.14 -12.09
C PRO A 51 13.66 -4.91 -11.79
N GLY A 52 13.65 -3.91 -12.68
CA GLY A 52 12.89 -2.67 -12.47
C GLY A 52 11.37 -2.83 -12.63
N ALA A 53 10.93 -3.79 -13.44
CA ALA A 53 9.51 -4.11 -13.57
C ALA A 53 9.00 -5.04 -12.47
N LEU A 54 9.85 -5.95 -11.98
CA LEU A 54 9.44 -6.96 -11.01
C LEU A 54 9.31 -6.39 -9.60
N TYR A 55 10.27 -5.57 -9.17
CA TYR A 55 10.33 -5.03 -7.82
C TYR A 55 9.88 -3.57 -7.75
N GLU A 56 9.19 -3.20 -6.67
CA GLU A 56 8.94 -1.79 -6.40
C GLU A 56 10.25 -1.07 -6.12
N LYS A 57 10.37 0.16 -6.63
CA LYS A 57 11.47 1.04 -6.25
C LYS A 57 11.37 1.33 -4.76
N PRO A 58 12.51 1.41 -4.03
CA PRO A 58 12.50 1.88 -2.65
C PRO A 58 11.74 3.20 -2.60
N ARG A 59 10.74 3.31 -1.72
CA ARG A 59 10.06 4.58 -1.51
C ARG A 59 11.07 5.50 -0.84
N PRO A 60 11.56 6.58 -1.50
CA PRO A 60 12.36 7.56 -0.79
C PRO A 60 11.46 8.11 0.32
N GLY A 61 11.82 7.81 1.57
CA GLY A 61 11.10 8.34 2.73
C GLY A 61 11.06 9.86 2.64
N GLN A 62 10.02 10.47 3.19
CA GLN A 62 10.04 11.91 3.41
C GLN A 62 11.26 12.24 4.29
N PRO A 63 12.04 13.28 3.96
CA PRO A 63 13.10 13.73 4.85
C PRO A 63 12.48 14.09 6.21
N VAL A 64 13.22 13.86 7.28
CA VAL A 64 12.79 14.21 8.63
C VAL A 64 12.51 15.72 8.67
N LYS A 65 11.27 16.10 8.97
CA LYS A 65 10.81 17.49 8.97
C LYS A 65 10.93 18.16 10.34
N LEU A 66 11.07 17.36 11.39
CA LEU A 66 11.06 17.83 12.76
C LEU A 66 12.49 17.85 13.30
N ASP A 67 12.87 18.97 13.89
CA ASP A 67 14.07 19.04 14.72
C ASP A 67 13.79 18.45 16.11
N LEU A 68 14.83 18.08 16.84
CA LEU A 68 14.77 17.46 18.17
C LEU A 68 13.86 18.23 19.14
N ARG A 69 13.87 19.57 19.07
CA ARG A 69 13.01 20.41 19.91
C ARG A 69 11.53 20.26 19.57
N GLN A 70 11.21 20.14 18.30
CA GLN A 70 9.83 19.98 17.83
C GLN A 70 9.31 18.59 18.19
N GLU A 71 10.13 17.56 18.06
CA GLU A 71 9.81 16.19 18.51
C GLU A 71 9.56 16.14 20.03
N ALA A 72 10.43 16.79 20.82
CA ALA A 72 10.25 16.88 22.26
C ALA A 72 8.96 17.61 22.64
N ALA A 73 8.64 18.73 21.97
CA ALA A 73 7.41 19.47 22.19
C ALA A 73 6.16 18.64 21.85
N ILE A 74 6.17 17.90 20.73
CA ILE A 74 5.08 16.99 20.35
C ILE A 74 4.93 15.87 21.39
N THR A 75 6.04 15.30 21.86
CA THR A 75 6.04 14.24 22.87
C THR A 75 5.44 14.74 24.19
N VAL A 76 5.87 15.91 24.67
CA VAL A 76 5.30 16.53 25.88
C VAL A 76 3.82 16.81 25.70
N LEU A 77 3.41 17.36 24.55
CA LEU A 77 2.00 17.63 24.25
C LEU A 77 1.16 16.34 24.24
N ALA A 78 1.67 15.26 23.63
CA ALA A 78 0.98 13.98 23.57
C ALA A 78 0.87 13.30 24.94
N CYS A 79 1.84 13.52 25.83
CA CYS A 79 1.83 13.00 27.19
C CYS A 79 1.09 13.89 28.19
N SER A 80 0.70 15.12 27.81
CA SER A 80 -0.03 16.05 28.67
C SER A 80 -1.52 15.71 28.77
N ASP A 81 -2.18 16.26 29.79
CA ASP A 81 -3.62 16.08 29.96
C ASP A 81 -4.39 16.75 28.81
N ALA A 82 -5.42 16.06 28.34
CA ALA A 82 -6.27 16.59 27.29
C ALA A 82 -6.95 17.90 27.75
N PRO A 83 -7.10 18.90 26.87
CA PRO A 83 -7.83 20.12 27.20
C PRO A 83 -9.29 19.81 27.55
N PRO A 84 -9.96 20.70 28.32
CA PRO A 84 -11.34 20.50 28.74
C PRO A 84 -12.25 20.28 27.53
N GLY A 85 -13.13 19.27 27.61
CA GLY A 85 -14.04 18.89 26.51
C GLY A 85 -13.45 17.92 25.48
N HIS A 86 -12.16 17.58 25.57
CA HIS A 86 -11.47 16.64 24.65
C HIS A 86 -10.93 15.38 25.34
N ALA A 87 -11.08 15.28 26.66
CA ALA A 87 -10.77 14.05 27.38
C ALA A 87 -11.80 12.97 27.05
N LEU A 88 -11.34 11.85 26.46
CA LEU A 88 -12.10 10.60 26.49
C LEU A 88 -12.00 10.08 27.93
N ASP A 89 -13.14 9.90 28.58
CA ASP A 89 -13.21 9.37 29.93
C ASP A 89 -12.59 7.97 29.99
N ARG A 90 -11.42 7.84 30.65
CA ARG A 90 -10.77 6.52 30.83
C ARG A 90 -11.66 5.49 31.54
N ALA A 91 -12.73 5.93 32.22
CA ALA A 91 -13.66 5.07 32.95
C ALA A 91 -14.64 4.28 32.06
N THR A 92 -14.83 4.65 30.79
CA THR A 92 -15.89 4.06 29.94
C THR A 92 -15.33 3.18 28.81
N ALA A 93 -14.00 2.99 28.79
CA ALA A 93 -13.30 2.16 27.81
C ALA A 93 -13.36 0.65 28.14
N HIS A 94 -14.52 0.11 28.51
CA HIS A 94 -14.77 -1.32 28.33
C HIS A 94 -15.29 -1.55 26.91
N ARG A 95 -14.45 -1.31 25.90
CA ARG A 95 -14.75 -1.77 24.53
C ARG A 95 -14.60 -3.30 24.55
N PRO A 96 -15.67 -4.10 24.36
CA PRO A 96 -15.49 -5.53 24.29
C PRO A 96 -14.58 -5.82 23.10
N ARG A 97 -13.43 -6.46 23.38
CA ARG A 97 -12.62 -7.07 22.32
C ARG A 97 -13.55 -8.02 21.57
N CYS A 98 -13.78 -7.77 20.28
CA CYS A 98 -14.24 -8.80 19.37
C CYS A 98 -13.14 -9.87 19.36
N GLN A 99 -13.32 -10.91 20.18
CA GLN A 99 -12.54 -12.14 20.09
C GLN A 99 -13.16 -12.93 18.95
N SER A 100 -12.39 -13.06 17.86
CA SER A 100 -12.63 -14.00 16.77
C SER A 100 -12.54 -15.44 17.26
#